data_AF-A0A6J6VLN0-F1
#
_entry.id   AF-A0A6J6VLN0-F1
#
_cell.length_a   1.000
_cell.length_b   1.000
_cell.length_c   1.000
_cell.angle_alpha   90.00
_cell.angle_beta   90.00
_cell.angle_gamma   90.00
#
_symmetry.space_group_name_H-M   'P 1'
#
loop_
_entity.id
_entity.type
_entity.pdbx_description
1 polymer ?
#
loop_
_entity_poly.entity_id
_entity_poly.type
_entity_poly.pdbx_seq_one_letter_code
_entity_poly.pdbx_strand_id
1 'polypeptide(L)'
;MKTRHFVSCSTVLLTLVLASCGGSKTASTTTAESTTTAAPTTTAAPTTTAAPTTPTAPETTAAPTTATVSTIADIPAAHTEIVAVWEKFFDNKTATEERIPLLENADKLAETITQAVASPMLKQVTSKVSAVAFESETRALVTFDVLLNGTAAMTGSQGVAVLVDGKWLVSQESFCTLVAFGGITIGCE
;
A
#
# COMPACT_ATOMS: atom_id res chain seq x y z
N MET A 1 3.90 56.18 1.63
CA MET A 1 2.80 56.65 0.76
C MET A 1 1.82 55.49 0.55
N LYS A 2 0.54 55.71 0.92
CA LYS A 2 -0.73 55.06 0.49
C LYS A 2 -0.72 53.53 0.19
N THR A 3 -1.23 52.68 1.10
CA THR A 3 -2.61 52.09 1.17
C THR A 3 -2.93 51.11 0.01
N ARG A 4 -3.54 49.93 0.20
CA ARG A 4 -4.80 49.64 0.93
C ARG A 4 -4.94 48.16 1.33
N HIS A 5 -5.42 47.95 2.54
CA HIS A 5 -5.98 46.70 3.05
C HIS A 5 -7.33 46.39 2.40
N PHE A 6 -7.58 45.12 2.07
CA PHE A 6 -8.93 44.58 1.90
C PHE A 6 -9.15 43.44 2.89
N VAL A 7 -9.70 43.83 4.04
CA VAL A 7 -10.45 42.97 4.95
C VAL A 7 -11.76 42.65 4.25
N SER A 8 -12.05 41.37 3.99
CA SER A 8 -13.41 40.92 3.65
C SER A 8 -13.84 39.88 4.66
N CYS A 9 -14.60 40.41 5.61
CA CYS A 9 -15.39 39.72 6.60
C CYS A 9 -16.55 38.98 5.91
N SER A 10 -16.66 37.67 6.11
CA SER A 10 -17.94 36.96 5.98
C SER A 10 -18.00 35.88 7.04
N THR A 11 -18.21 36.34 8.26
CA THR A 11 -18.79 35.58 9.36
C THR A 11 -20.23 35.20 9.01
N VAL A 12 -20.52 33.91 8.91
CA VAL A 12 -21.87 33.38 9.14
C VAL A 12 -21.78 32.46 10.35
N LEU A 13 -22.09 33.04 11.50
CA LEU A 13 -22.51 32.32 12.70
C LEU A 13 -23.94 31.81 12.47
N LEU A 14 -24.17 30.52 12.74
CA LEU A 14 -25.50 30.06 13.17
C LEU A 14 -25.33 28.96 14.23
N THR A 15 -25.75 29.29 15.44
CA THR A 15 -25.75 28.46 16.65
C THR A 15 -27.19 28.15 17.09
N LEU A 16 -27.33 27.21 18.05
CA LEU A 16 -28.50 26.80 18.87
C LEU A 16 -29.46 25.74 18.25
N VAL A 17 -30.01 24.70 18.92
CA VAL A 17 -30.50 24.45 20.32
C VAL A 17 -30.46 22.91 20.60
N LEU A 18 -29.81 22.37 21.66
CA LEU A 18 -30.29 21.86 22.97
C LEU A 18 -31.51 20.88 23.08
N ALA A 19 -31.25 19.76 23.77
CA ALA A 19 -32.08 19.05 24.79
C ALA A 19 -33.33 18.22 24.40
N SER A 20 -33.37 16.95 24.87
CA SER A 20 -34.32 16.47 25.92
C SER A 20 -34.72 14.97 25.82
N CYS A 21 -34.49 14.25 26.92
CA CYS A 21 -35.20 13.10 27.55
C CYS A 21 -36.37 12.34 26.85
N GLY A 22 -36.34 10.99 26.98
CA GLY A 22 -37.33 10.28 27.83
C GLY A 22 -38.10 9.03 27.29
N GLY A 23 -37.93 7.87 27.97
CA GLY A 23 -38.92 6.78 28.19
C GLY A 23 -39.00 5.66 27.12
N SER A 24 -39.13 4.35 27.40
CA SER A 24 -39.60 3.61 28.58
C SER A 24 -39.15 2.14 28.56
N LYS A 25 -39.04 1.54 29.75
CA LYS A 25 -38.91 0.10 30.07
C LYS A 25 -39.69 -0.82 29.12
N THR A 26 -39.14 -2.00 28.81
CA THR A 26 -39.81 -3.30 29.04
C THR A 26 -38.76 -4.41 29.11
N ALA A 27 -38.65 -5.03 30.29
CA ALA A 27 -37.98 -6.29 30.48
C ALA A 27 -38.86 -7.41 29.91
N SER A 28 -38.24 -8.41 29.28
CA SER A 28 -38.86 -9.73 29.14
C SER A 28 -37.77 -10.79 29.24
N THR A 29 -37.50 -11.12 30.50
CA THR A 29 -37.00 -12.40 30.95
C THR A 29 -37.87 -13.51 30.36
N THR A 30 -37.27 -14.55 29.79
CA THR A 30 -37.93 -15.85 29.68
C THR A 30 -36.97 -16.91 30.21
N THR A 31 -37.27 -17.27 31.45
CA THR A 31 -36.83 -18.47 32.16
C THR A 31 -37.55 -19.68 31.58
N ALA A 32 -36.81 -20.77 31.32
CA ALA A 32 -37.32 -22.14 31.39
C ALA A 32 -36.17 -23.13 31.64
N GLU A 33 -35.89 -23.39 32.91
CA GLU A 33 -35.43 -24.69 33.46
C GLU A 33 -36.59 -25.72 33.36
N SER A 34 -36.48 -27.04 33.47
CA SER A 34 -35.43 -28.06 33.69
C SER A 34 -36.11 -29.44 33.53
N THR A 35 -35.34 -30.53 33.69
CA THR A 35 -35.71 -31.92 34.12
C THR A 35 -35.96 -32.97 33.01
N THR A 36 -35.57 -34.26 33.07
CA THR A 36 -34.78 -35.12 33.99
C THR A 36 -34.75 -36.58 33.45
N THR A 37 -33.66 -37.35 33.66
CA THR A 37 -33.55 -38.85 33.84
C THR A 37 -33.83 -39.81 32.64
N ALA A 38 -33.13 -40.94 32.37
CA ALA A 38 -32.02 -41.72 32.95
C ALA A 38 -31.36 -42.68 31.90
N ALA A 39 -30.18 -43.21 32.25
CA ALA A 39 -29.46 -44.33 31.61
C ALA A 39 -30.02 -45.73 32.00
N PRO A 40 -29.57 -46.90 31.44
CA PRO A 40 -28.27 -47.51 31.84
C PRO A 40 -27.53 -48.44 30.82
N THR A 41 -26.20 -48.60 31.03
CA THR A 41 -25.31 -49.82 31.00
C THR A 41 -25.25 -50.75 29.75
N THR A 42 -24.15 -51.38 29.27
CA THR A 42 -22.78 -51.71 29.73
C THR A 42 -21.87 -52.17 28.55
N THR A 43 -20.54 -52.12 28.76
CA THR A 43 -19.44 -53.04 28.30
C THR A 43 -18.99 -53.10 26.83
N ALA A 44 -17.77 -52.62 26.54
CA ALA A 44 -16.56 -53.44 26.39
C ALA A 44 -15.30 -52.58 26.14
N ALA A 45 -14.16 -53.00 26.71
CA ALA A 45 -12.79 -52.57 26.40
C ALA A 45 -11.96 -53.83 26.06
N PRO A 46 -10.66 -53.79 25.68
CA PRO A 46 -9.82 -52.69 25.20
C PRO A 46 -9.07 -53.03 23.88
N THR A 47 -8.39 -52.06 23.25
CA THR A 47 -7.20 -52.35 22.40
C THR A 47 -6.30 -51.11 22.24
N THR A 48 -5.20 -51.12 23.00
CA THR A 48 -3.80 -50.89 22.62
C THR A 48 -3.42 -49.79 21.60
N THR A 49 -2.70 -48.80 22.14
CA THR A 49 -1.47 -48.14 21.61
C THR A 49 -1.53 -47.28 20.35
N ALA A 50 -1.33 -45.98 20.57
CA ALA A 50 -0.22 -45.23 19.98
C ALA A 50 0.15 -44.05 20.92
N ALA A 51 1.45 -43.90 21.19
CA ALA A 51 1.97 -42.78 21.97
C ALA A 51 1.81 -41.46 21.19
N PRO A 52 1.57 -40.32 21.87
CA PRO A 52 1.58 -39.02 21.21
C PRO A 52 3.02 -38.69 20.80
N THR A 53 3.24 -38.57 19.49
CA THR A 53 4.45 -37.98 18.93
C THR A 53 4.59 -36.55 19.44
N THR A 54 5.74 -36.26 20.02
CA THR A 54 6.24 -34.93 20.40
C THR A 54 5.97 -33.91 19.29
N PRO A 55 5.41 -32.71 19.58
CA PRO A 55 5.41 -31.63 18.62
C PRO A 55 6.85 -31.18 18.41
N THR A 56 7.36 -31.36 17.19
CA THR A 56 8.59 -30.74 16.71
C THR A 56 8.51 -29.24 16.94
N ALA A 57 9.59 -28.69 17.50
CA ALA A 57 9.81 -27.27 17.74
C ALA A 57 9.50 -26.41 16.49
N PRO A 58 9.10 -25.14 16.66
CA PRO A 58 8.87 -24.25 15.52
C PRO A 58 10.11 -24.19 14.63
N GLU A 59 9.90 -24.40 13.34
CA GLU A 59 10.92 -24.21 12.32
C GLU A 59 11.53 -22.81 12.50
N THR A 60 12.85 -22.80 12.61
CA THR A 60 13.63 -21.56 12.55
C THR A 60 13.37 -20.94 11.19
N THR A 61 12.75 -19.76 11.19
CA THR A 61 12.67 -18.88 10.02
C THR A 61 14.06 -18.77 9.41
N ALA A 62 14.24 -19.39 8.25
CA ALA A 62 15.47 -19.22 7.48
C ALA A 62 15.66 -17.72 7.23
N ALA A 63 16.85 -17.21 7.58
CA ALA A 63 17.27 -15.87 7.18
C ALA A 63 17.13 -15.76 5.65
N PRO A 64 16.76 -14.58 5.11
CA PRO A 64 16.63 -14.41 3.67
C PRO A 64 17.94 -14.83 3.02
N THR A 65 17.86 -15.83 2.15
CA THR A 65 18.98 -16.22 1.30
C THR A 65 19.22 -15.02 0.39
N THR A 66 20.32 -14.29 0.62
CA THR A 66 20.81 -13.30 -0.33
C THR A 66 21.11 -14.06 -1.62
N ALA A 67 20.15 -14.05 -2.56
CA ALA A 67 20.37 -14.57 -3.89
C ALA A 67 21.53 -13.75 -4.48
N THR A 68 22.66 -14.40 -4.69
CA THR A 68 23.80 -13.78 -5.35
C THR A 68 23.38 -13.49 -6.78
N VAL A 69 23.01 -12.23 -7.06
CA VAL A 69 22.71 -11.72 -8.41
C VAL A 69 24.04 -11.64 -9.17
N SER A 70 24.55 -12.79 -9.63
CA SER A 70 25.88 -12.92 -10.25
C SER A 70 25.92 -12.65 -11.75
N THR A 71 24.87 -12.06 -12.33
CA THR A 71 24.72 -11.99 -13.80
C THR A 71 24.24 -10.65 -14.34
N ILE A 72 24.05 -9.62 -13.51
CA ILE A 72 23.88 -8.25 -14.02
C ILE A 72 25.25 -7.75 -14.46
N ALA A 73 25.46 -7.66 -15.78
CA ALA A 73 26.73 -7.28 -16.38
C ALA A 73 27.19 -5.85 -16.03
N ASP A 74 26.28 -4.98 -15.56
CA ASP A 74 26.60 -3.60 -15.13
C ASP A 74 25.63 -3.10 -14.05
N ILE A 75 25.83 -3.57 -12.80
CA ILE A 75 25.06 -3.14 -11.63
C ILE A 75 25.10 -1.60 -11.44
N PRO A 76 26.27 -0.92 -11.54
CA PRO A 76 26.32 0.53 -11.38
C PRO A 76 25.51 1.29 -12.43
N ALA A 77 25.60 0.92 -13.71
CA ALA A 77 24.82 1.58 -14.75
C ALA A 77 23.31 1.36 -14.56
N ALA A 78 22.90 0.12 -14.27
CA ALA A 78 21.51 -0.22 -13.99
C ALA A 78 20.97 0.57 -12.78
N HIS A 79 21.77 0.70 -11.71
CA HIS A 79 21.39 1.49 -10.54
C HIS A 79 21.16 2.96 -10.91
N THR A 80 22.08 3.57 -11.65
CA THR A 80 21.93 4.97 -12.10
C THR A 80 20.72 5.15 -13.01
N GLU A 81 20.45 4.20 -13.92
CA GLU A 81 19.27 4.22 -14.78
C GLU A 81 17.98 4.14 -13.96
N ILE A 82 17.87 3.20 -13.03
CA ILE A 82 16.69 3.03 -12.16
C ILE A 82 16.41 4.32 -11.39
N VAL A 83 17.42 4.92 -10.75
CA VAL A 83 17.24 6.18 -10.01
C VAL A 83 16.72 7.29 -10.93
N ALA A 84 17.33 7.45 -12.10
CA ALA A 84 16.93 8.50 -13.04
C ALA A 84 15.51 8.30 -13.59
N VAL A 85 15.15 7.06 -13.95
CA VAL A 85 13.81 6.70 -14.43
C VAL A 85 12.76 6.94 -13.35
N TRP A 86 13.02 6.46 -12.13
CA TRP A 86 12.10 6.57 -11.00
C TRP A 86 11.80 8.04 -10.67
N GLU A 87 12.85 8.83 -10.46
CA GLU A 87 12.70 10.24 -10.13
C GLU A 87 12.08 11.02 -11.28
N LYS A 88 12.45 10.74 -12.53
CA LYS A 88 11.84 11.38 -13.70
C LYS A 88 10.35 11.05 -13.84
N PHE A 89 9.95 9.79 -13.64
CA PHE A 89 8.55 9.40 -13.78
C PHE A 89 7.65 10.11 -12.75
N PHE A 90 8.09 10.18 -11.49
CA PHE A 90 7.36 10.82 -10.40
C PHE A 90 7.61 12.32 -10.25
N ASP A 91 8.54 12.92 -11.00
CA ASP A 91 8.68 14.39 -11.04
C ASP A 91 7.42 15.01 -11.64
N ASN A 92 6.82 15.95 -10.92
CA ASN A 92 5.58 16.61 -11.32
C ASN A 92 5.73 17.51 -12.55
N LYS A 93 6.96 17.86 -12.93
CA LYS A 93 7.30 18.65 -14.12
C LYS A 93 7.44 17.80 -15.39
N THR A 94 7.60 16.49 -15.26
CA THR A 94 7.70 15.60 -16.42
C THR A 94 6.39 15.63 -17.21
N ALA A 95 6.47 15.82 -18.53
CA ALA A 95 5.28 15.78 -19.38
C ALA A 95 4.70 14.35 -19.44
N THR A 96 3.39 14.21 -19.66
CA THR A 96 2.74 12.89 -19.70
C THR A 96 3.36 11.99 -20.76
N GLU A 97 3.68 12.54 -21.93
CA GLU A 97 4.29 11.85 -23.06
C GLU A 97 5.69 11.32 -22.73
N GLU A 98 6.41 12.01 -21.84
CA GLU A 98 7.70 11.57 -21.32
C GLU A 98 7.58 10.51 -20.22
N ARG A 99 6.44 10.41 -19.53
CA ARG A 99 6.19 9.38 -18.51
C ARG A 99 5.85 8.02 -19.11
N ILE A 100 5.13 7.99 -20.24
CA ILE A 100 4.72 6.75 -20.90
C ILE A 100 5.88 5.75 -21.10
N PRO A 101 7.03 6.13 -21.70
CA PRO A 101 8.13 5.19 -21.91
C PRO A 101 8.92 4.84 -20.64
N LEU A 102 8.56 5.37 -19.47
CA LEU A 102 9.22 5.12 -18.18
C LEU A 102 8.41 4.16 -17.29
N LEU A 103 7.25 3.71 -17.76
CA LEU A 103 6.30 2.89 -17.02
C LEU A 103 6.01 1.60 -17.79
N GLU A 104 6.09 0.48 -17.07
CA GLU A 104 5.68 -0.82 -17.57
C GLU A 104 4.19 -0.84 -17.93
N ASN A 105 3.84 -1.41 -19.09
CA ASN A 105 2.45 -1.54 -19.56
C ASN A 105 1.69 -0.19 -19.61
N ALA A 106 2.38 0.92 -19.88
CA ALA A 106 1.78 2.26 -19.87
C ALA A 106 0.58 2.42 -20.82
N ASP A 107 0.54 1.65 -21.92
CA ASP A 107 -0.59 1.59 -22.85
C ASP A 107 -1.88 1.10 -22.19
N LYS A 108 -1.78 0.13 -21.27
CA LYS A 108 -2.90 -0.41 -20.51
C LYS A 108 -3.35 0.53 -19.38
N LEU A 109 -2.49 1.45 -18.99
CA LEU A 109 -2.66 2.35 -17.86
C LEU A 109 -3.08 3.78 -18.28
N ALA A 110 -3.40 3.99 -19.56
CA ALA A 110 -3.66 5.33 -20.11
C ALA A 110 -4.72 6.13 -19.34
N GLU A 111 -5.82 5.49 -18.92
CA GLU A 111 -6.86 6.13 -18.13
C GLU A 111 -6.35 6.48 -16.72
N THR A 112 -5.68 5.56 -16.05
CA THR A 112 -5.09 5.76 -14.72
C THR A 112 -4.08 6.91 -14.73
N ILE A 113 -3.20 6.95 -15.74
CA ILE A 113 -2.22 8.02 -15.93
C ILE A 113 -2.95 9.36 -16.11
N THR A 114 -4.00 9.39 -16.94
CA THR A 114 -4.80 10.61 -17.18
C THR A 114 -5.43 11.13 -15.88
N GLN A 115 -5.99 10.25 -15.05
CA GLN A 115 -6.54 10.65 -13.75
C GLN A 115 -5.45 11.11 -12.78
N ALA A 116 -4.30 10.43 -12.76
CA ALA A 116 -3.18 10.77 -11.88
C ALA A 116 -2.65 12.17 -12.20
N VAL A 117 -2.44 12.49 -13.48
CA VAL A 117 -1.98 13.83 -13.89
C VAL A 117 -3.06 14.91 -13.75
N ALA A 118 -4.34 14.55 -13.66
CA ALA A 118 -5.42 15.50 -13.41
C ALA A 118 -5.59 15.84 -11.92
N SER A 119 -5.21 14.92 -11.02
CA SER A 119 -5.40 15.05 -9.56
C SER A 119 -4.61 16.24 -8.97
N PRO A 120 -5.28 17.18 -8.28
CA PRO A 120 -4.60 18.31 -7.61
C PRO A 120 -3.61 17.88 -6.52
N MET A 121 -3.86 16.73 -5.89
CA MET A 121 -2.99 16.19 -4.85
C MET A 121 -1.73 15.56 -5.47
N LEU A 122 -1.89 14.68 -6.47
CA LEU A 122 -0.77 13.96 -7.07
C LEU A 122 0.17 14.88 -7.86
N LYS A 123 -0.30 16.03 -8.36
CA LYS A 123 0.56 17.08 -8.94
C LYS A 123 1.59 17.66 -7.98
N GLN A 124 1.42 17.50 -6.68
CA GLN A 124 2.35 17.99 -5.66
C GLN A 124 3.37 16.94 -5.25
N VAL A 125 3.14 15.69 -5.66
CA VAL A 125 3.97 14.55 -5.31
C VAL A 125 5.21 14.52 -6.20
N THR A 126 6.36 14.38 -5.58
CA THR A 126 7.59 13.91 -6.24
C THR A 126 8.20 12.78 -5.44
N SER A 127 9.17 12.06 -6.01
CA SER A 127 9.92 11.02 -5.30
C SER A 127 11.40 11.34 -5.24
N LYS A 128 12.07 10.85 -4.20
CA LYS A 128 13.54 10.81 -4.13
C LYS A 128 14.00 9.40 -3.79
N VAL A 129 14.84 8.80 -4.62
CA VAL A 129 15.33 7.44 -4.36
C VAL A 129 16.42 7.48 -3.28
N SER A 130 16.32 6.57 -2.32
CA SER A 130 17.28 6.42 -1.23
C SER A 130 18.08 5.13 -1.30
N ALA A 131 17.52 4.06 -1.90
CA ALA A 131 18.25 2.83 -2.17
C ALA A 131 17.66 2.06 -3.36
N VAL A 132 18.49 1.26 -4.01
CA VAL A 132 18.09 0.25 -5.01
C VAL A 132 18.73 -1.07 -4.63
N ALA A 133 17.93 -2.14 -4.56
CA ALA A 133 18.37 -3.49 -4.29
C ALA A 133 17.90 -4.42 -5.42
N PHE A 134 18.83 -5.04 -6.14
CA PHE A 134 18.50 -5.97 -7.21
C PHE A 134 18.01 -7.30 -6.64
N GLU A 135 16.79 -7.70 -7.02
CA GLU A 135 16.19 -8.99 -6.64
C GLU A 135 16.51 -10.07 -7.68
N SER A 136 16.65 -9.66 -8.95
CA SER A 136 17.05 -10.49 -10.08
C SER A 136 17.70 -9.63 -11.18
N GLU A 137 18.09 -10.25 -12.30
CA GLU A 137 18.62 -9.53 -13.47
C GLU A 137 17.67 -8.49 -14.06
N THR A 138 16.37 -8.67 -13.86
CA THR A 138 15.31 -7.87 -14.50
C THR A 138 14.35 -7.24 -13.50
N ARG A 139 14.63 -7.33 -12.20
CA ARG A 139 13.79 -6.76 -11.14
C ARG A 139 14.64 -6.17 -10.02
N ALA A 140 14.29 -4.97 -9.59
CA ALA A 140 14.94 -4.29 -8.48
C ALA A 140 13.91 -3.67 -7.55
N LEU A 141 14.10 -3.86 -6.25
CA LEU A 141 13.40 -3.14 -5.20
C LEU A 141 13.98 -1.73 -5.08
N VAL A 142 13.12 -0.73 -5.13
CA VAL A 142 13.47 0.68 -4.99
C VAL A 142 12.90 1.20 -3.68
N THR A 143 13.77 1.72 -2.82
CA THR A 143 13.37 2.45 -1.62
C THR A 143 13.44 3.94 -1.91
N PHE A 144 12.37 4.66 -1.60
CA PHE A 144 12.25 6.08 -1.92
C PHE A 144 11.45 6.84 -0.86
N ASP A 145 11.65 8.15 -0.85
CA ASP A 145 10.82 9.08 -0.09
C ASP A 145 9.78 9.69 -1.02
N VAL A 146 8.57 9.86 -0.52
CA VAL A 146 7.49 10.62 -1.17
C VAL A 146 7.52 12.03 -0.61
N LEU A 147 7.66 13.00 -1.51
CA LEU A 147 7.72 14.41 -1.17
C LEU A 147 6.44 15.10 -1.61
N LEU A 148 5.88 15.93 -0.74
CA LEU A 148 4.78 16.86 -1.07
C LEU A 148 5.34 18.27 -1.09
N ASN A 149 5.26 18.93 -2.25
CA ASN A 149 5.84 20.26 -2.48
C ASN A 149 7.32 20.35 -2.03
N GLY A 150 8.09 19.30 -2.31
CA GLY A 150 9.52 19.21 -1.98
C GLY A 150 9.83 18.90 -0.51
N THR A 151 8.82 18.69 0.34
CA THR A 151 9.01 18.26 1.73
C THR A 151 8.67 16.78 1.87
N ALA A 152 9.53 15.99 2.54
CA ALA A 152 9.27 14.58 2.78
C ALA A 152 7.95 14.41 3.57
N ALA A 153 6.98 13.75 2.95
CA ALA A 153 5.69 13.40 3.55
C ALA A 153 5.69 11.96 4.07
N MET A 154 6.41 11.08 3.36
CA MET A 154 6.61 9.68 3.76
C MET A 154 8.02 9.26 3.35
N THR A 155 8.74 8.60 4.23
CA THR A 155 10.11 8.14 3.98
C THR A 155 10.19 6.63 3.98
N GLY A 156 11.13 6.07 3.24
CA GLY A 156 11.37 4.62 3.19
C GLY A 156 10.23 3.82 2.54
N SER A 157 9.46 4.45 1.65
CA SER A 157 8.49 3.74 0.81
C SER A 157 9.19 2.76 -0.12
N GLN A 158 8.50 1.69 -0.49
CA GLN A 158 9.04 0.65 -1.35
C GLN A 158 8.23 0.54 -2.63
N GLY A 159 8.93 0.20 -3.70
CA GLY A 159 8.39 -0.09 -5.01
C GLY A 159 9.39 -0.91 -5.81
N VAL A 160 9.07 -1.16 -7.06
CA VAL A 160 9.75 -2.11 -7.93
C VAL A 160 10.01 -1.47 -9.28
N ALA A 161 11.26 -1.53 -9.72
CA ALA A 161 11.65 -1.30 -11.10
C ALA A 161 11.82 -2.64 -11.82
N VAL A 162 11.48 -2.68 -13.11
CA VAL A 162 11.61 -3.86 -13.97
C VAL A 162 12.36 -3.53 -15.24
N LEU A 163 13.16 -4.47 -15.74
CA LEU A 163 13.85 -4.35 -17.02
C LEU A 163 12.96 -4.90 -18.14
N VAL A 164 12.53 -4.04 -19.05
CA VAL A 164 11.71 -4.40 -20.22
C VAL A 164 12.41 -3.88 -21.46
N ASP A 165 12.65 -4.75 -22.45
CA ASP A 165 13.32 -4.41 -23.71
C ASP A 165 14.67 -3.67 -23.51
N GLY A 166 15.42 -4.05 -22.47
CA GLY A 166 16.71 -3.47 -22.14
C GLY A 166 16.64 -2.07 -21.51
N LYS A 167 15.48 -1.66 -20.99
CA LYS A 167 15.28 -0.39 -20.27
C LYS A 167 14.68 -0.66 -18.89
N TRP A 168 15.22 -0.02 -17.87
CA TRP A 168 14.60 -0.05 -16.56
C TRP A 168 13.40 0.88 -16.53
N LEU A 169 12.27 0.38 -16.04
CA LEU A 169 10.98 1.08 -15.95
C LEU A 169 10.44 1.01 -14.53
N VAL A 170 9.60 1.96 -14.16
CA VAL A 170 8.72 1.81 -12.99
C VAL A 170 7.74 0.68 -13.29
N SER A 171 7.57 -0.27 -12.38
CA SER A 171 6.60 -1.36 -12.57
C SER A 171 5.16 -0.85 -12.50
N GLN A 172 4.26 -1.54 -13.21
CA GLN A 172 2.83 -1.31 -13.12
C GLN A 172 2.33 -1.44 -11.68
N GLU A 173 2.78 -2.46 -10.95
CA GLU A 173 2.45 -2.72 -9.55
C GLU A 173 2.73 -1.51 -8.65
N SER A 174 3.91 -0.90 -8.82
CA SER A 174 4.33 0.23 -8.00
C SER A 174 3.54 1.49 -8.32
N PHE A 175 3.35 1.77 -9.60
CA PHE A 175 2.52 2.89 -10.02
C PHE A 175 1.10 2.75 -9.48
N CYS A 176 0.48 1.58 -9.66
CA CYS A 176 -0.88 1.30 -9.22
C CYS A 176 -1.06 1.41 -7.70
N THR A 177 -0.10 0.88 -6.94
CA THR A 177 -0.08 1.02 -5.48
C THR A 177 -0.04 2.48 -5.05
N LEU A 178 0.80 3.30 -5.72
CA LEU A 178 0.97 4.71 -5.38
C LEU A 178 -0.24 5.57 -5.74
N VAL A 179 -0.85 5.36 -6.90
CA VAL A 179 -2.05 6.11 -7.30
C VAL A 179 -3.28 5.71 -6.49
N ALA A 180 -3.32 4.49 -5.96
CA ALA A 180 -4.37 4.04 -5.04
C ALA A 180 -4.35 4.80 -3.71
N PHE A 181 -3.17 5.17 -3.18
CA PHE A 181 -3.09 6.09 -2.02
C PHE A 181 -3.70 7.47 -2.33
N GLY A 182 -3.70 7.87 -3.60
CA GLY A 182 -4.39 9.06 -4.09
C GLY A 182 -5.86 8.87 -4.44
N GLY A 183 -6.44 7.70 -4.15
CA GLY A 183 -7.84 7.37 -4.41
C GLY A 183 -8.16 6.97 -5.85
N ILE A 184 -7.14 6.69 -6.68
CA ILE A 184 -7.32 6.26 -8.08
C ILE A 184 -7.08 4.75 -8.14
N THR A 185 -8.12 3.98 -8.44
CA THR A 185 -8.05 2.52 -8.54
C THR A 185 -8.44 1.96 -9.91
N ILE A 186 -9.02 2.79 -10.78
CA ILE A 186 -9.46 2.38 -12.13
C ILE A 186 -8.24 2.09 -13.02
N GLY A 187 -8.30 1.00 -13.79
CA GLY A 187 -7.28 0.62 -14.78
C GLY A 187 -6.05 -0.10 -14.21
N CYS A 188 -6.03 -0.34 -12.90
CA CYS A 188 -4.98 -1.05 -12.18
C CYS A 188 -5.36 -2.49 -11.79
N GLU A 189 -6.14 -3.15 -12.65
CA GLU A 189 -6.67 -4.51 -12.45
C GLU A 189 -6.08 -5.52 -13.46
#